data_AF-A0A388QTL6-F1
#
_entry.id   AF-A0A388QTL6-F1
#
_cell.length_a   1.000
_cell.length_b   1.000
_cell.length_c   1.000
_cell.angle_alpha   90.00
_cell.angle_beta   90.00
_cell.angle_gamma   90.00
#
_symmetry.space_group_name_H-M   'P 1'
#
loop_
_entity.id
_entity.type
_entity.pdbx_description
1 polymer ?
#
loop_
_entity_poly.entity_id
_entity_poly.type
_entity_poly.pdbx_seq_one_letter_code
_entity_poly.pdbx_strand_id
1 'polypeptide(L)'
;MKEIYAVGGVQAIAALALGTDSIPAVDKVFGPGNAYVTEAKRQLFGVVGIDLLPGPSEVMIIADRTAKPAWVAADLCAQAEHGSGKEKLYLVA
;
A
#
# COMPACT_ATOMS: atom_id res chain seq x y z
N MET A 1 17.29 9.23 2.07
CA MET A 1 17.44 8.17 1.05
C MET A 1 18.90 8.13 0.64
N LYS A 2 19.59 6.98 0.72
CA LYS A 2 21.02 6.88 0.40
C LYS A 2 21.27 6.34 -1.01
N GLU A 3 20.45 5.40 -1.46
CA GLU A 3 20.58 4.71 -2.73
C GLU A 3 19.22 4.66 -3.44
N ILE A 4 19.24 4.64 -4.79
CA ILE A 4 18.06 4.51 -5.65
C ILE A 4 18.38 3.50 -6.74
N TYR A 5 17.54 2.47 -6.87
CA TYR A 5 17.69 1.43 -7.87
C TYR A 5 16.50 1.48 -8.83
N ALA A 6 16.76 1.51 -10.14
CA ALA A 6 15.74 1.49 -11.18
C ALA A 6 15.21 0.07 -11.43
N VAL A 7 14.71 -0.57 -10.36
CA VAL A 7 14.14 -1.92 -10.36
C VAL A 7 12.81 -1.94 -9.61
N GLY A 8 11.88 -2.77 -10.05
CA GLY A 8 10.57 -2.94 -9.41
C GLY A 8 10.07 -4.38 -9.49
N GLY A 9 8.85 -4.64 -9.03
CA GLY A 9 8.25 -5.97 -9.12
C GLY A 9 8.86 -7.00 -8.16
N VAL A 10 8.63 -8.29 -8.45
CA VAL A 10 9.08 -9.42 -7.61
C VAL A 10 10.60 -9.43 -7.44
N GLN A 11 11.33 -9.16 -8.52
CA GLN A 11 12.79 -9.16 -8.55
C GLN A 11 13.40 -8.10 -7.63
N ALA A 12 12.74 -6.95 -7.46
CA ALA A 12 13.20 -5.92 -6.53
C ALA A 12 13.01 -6.38 -5.07
N ILE A 13 11.88 -7.03 -4.77
CA ILE A 13 11.63 -7.58 -3.43
C ILE A 13 12.62 -8.70 -3.10
N ALA A 14 12.89 -9.59 -4.05
CA ALA A 14 13.88 -10.66 -3.88
C ALA A 14 15.29 -10.10 -3.67
N ALA A 15 15.70 -9.10 -4.46
CA ALA A 15 17.00 -8.46 -4.31
C ALA A 15 17.15 -7.77 -2.94
N LEU A 16 16.11 -7.07 -2.47
CA LEU A 16 16.13 -6.45 -1.14
C LEU A 16 16.09 -7.47 0.00
N ALA A 17 15.43 -8.62 -0.17
CA ALA A 17 15.34 -9.64 0.86
C ALA A 17 16.59 -10.53 0.96
N LEU A 18 17.18 -10.89 -0.18
CA LEU A 18 18.25 -11.90 -0.26
C LEU A 18 19.63 -11.29 -0.55
N GLY A 19 19.67 -10.04 -1.02
CA GLY A 19 20.89 -9.41 -1.50
C GLY A 19 21.30 -9.91 -2.89
N THR A 20 22.12 -9.09 -3.55
CA THR A 20 22.79 -9.37 -4.83
C THR A 20 24.16 -8.71 -4.79
N ASP A 21 24.98 -8.90 -5.83
CA ASP A 21 26.28 -8.21 -5.95
C ASP A 21 26.16 -6.68 -5.98
N SER A 22 25.00 -6.12 -6.36
CA SER A 22 24.78 -4.68 -6.50
C SER A 22 23.76 -4.08 -5.53
N ILE A 23 22.89 -4.89 -4.94
CA ILE A 23 21.83 -4.46 -4.00
C ILE A 23 22.02 -5.24 -2.71
N PRO A 24 22.45 -4.60 -1.60
CA PRO A 24 22.59 -5.28 -0.33
C PRO A 24 21.23 -5.70 0.23
N ALA A 25 21.19 -6.82 0.94
CA ALA A 25 19.99 -7.24 1.67
C ALA A 25 19.64 -6.22 2.76
N VAL A 26 18.35 -6.02 3.01
CA VAL A 26 17.83 -5.13 4.05
C VAL A 26 17.05 -5.91 5.10
N ASP A 27 16.92 -5.35 6.30
CA ASP A 27 16.18 -6.00 7.39
C ASP A 27 14.65 -5.93 7.19
N LYS A 28 14.16 -4.92 6.45
CA LYS A 28 12.73 -4.70 6.25
C LYS A 28 12.41 -4.00 4.93
N VAL A 29 11.38 -4.48 4.25
CA VAL A 29 10.83 -3.88 3.02
C VAL A 29 9.49 -3.21 3.29
N PHE A 30 9.36 -1.97 2.84
CA PHE A 30 8.15 -1.15 2.98
C PHE A 30 7.56 -0.79 1.62
N GLY A 31 6.26 -0.50 1.63
CA GLY A 31 5.56 0.07 0.49
C GLY A 31 4.59 -0.92 -0.14
N PRO A 32 3.43 -0.42 -0.62
CA PRO A 32 2.49 -1.22 -1.39
C PRO A 32 3.04 -1.47 -2.80
N GLY A 33 2.50 -2.49 -3.46
CA GLY A 33 2.75 -2.75 -4.86
C GLY A 33 1.63 -3.57 -5.46
N ASN A 34 1.78 -3.95 -6.72
CA ASN A 34 0.81 -4.80 -7.39
C ASN A 34 0.73 -6.21 -6.74
N ALA A 35 -0.14 -7.07 -7.27
CA ALA A 35 -0.34 -8.43 -6.77
C ALA A 35 0.97 -9.23 -6.67
N TYR A 36 1.90 -9.05 -7.61
CA TYR A 36 3.17 -9.75 -7.63
C TYR A 36 4.12 -9.29 -6.51
N VAL A 37 4.22 -7.98 -6.29
CA VAL A 37 5.00 -7.43 -5.16
C VAL A 37 4.44 -7.91 -3.84
N THR A 38 3.12 -7.91 -3.70
CA THR A 38 2.44 -8.37 -2.48
C THR A 38 2.71 -9.85 -2.22
N GLU A 39 2.61 -10.69 -3.25
CA GLU A 39 2.89 -12.13 -3.13
C GLU A 39 4.38 -12.41 -2.83
N ALA A 40 5.30 -11.67 -3.46
CA ALA A 40 6.73 -11.78 -3.17
C ALA A 40 7.04 -11.45 -1.71
N LYS A 41 6.47 -10.35 -1.19
CA LYS A 41 6.57 -9.96 0.23
C LYS A 41 6.02 -11.06 1.14
N ARG A 42 4.89 -11.67 0.77
CA ARG A 42 4.28 -12.77 1.54
C ARG A 42 5.19 -14.00 1.61
N GLN A 43 5.77 -14.41 0.49
CA GLN A 43 6.66 -15.58 0.43
C GLN A 43 7.98 -15.36 1.19
N LEU A 44 8.50 -14.12 1.21
CA LEU A 44 9.76 -13.76 1.85
C LEU A 44 9.60 -13.29 3.31
N PHE A 45 8.36 -13.25 3.82
CA PHE A 45 8.14 -12.89 5.22
C PHE A 45 8.83 -13.88 6.16
N GLY A 46 9.64 -13.35 7.08
CA GLY A 46 10.47 -14.14 7.99
C GLY A 46 11.92 -14.28 7.52
N VAL A 47 12.19 -14.17 6.22
CA VAL A 47 13.54 -13.93 5.70
C VAL A 47 13.87 -12.44 5.80
N VAL A 48 12.89 -11.59 5.44
CA VAL A 48 12.93 -10.14 5.63
C VAL A 48 11.67 -9.68 6.36
N GLY A 49 11.78 -8.61 7.14
CA GLY A 49 10.61 -7.93 7.67
C GLY A 49 9.76 -7.35 6.54
N ILE A 50 8.44 -7.39 6.69
CA ILE A 50 7.51 -6.63 5.83
C ILE A 50 6.62 -5.75 6.71
N ASP A 51 6.10 -4.66 6.16
CA ASP A 51 5.14 -3.78 6.82
C ASP A 51 3.74 -4.41 6.91
N LEU A 52 3.14 -4.71 5.76
CA LEU A 52 1.81 -5.31 5.63
C LEU A 52 1.62 -5.92 4.23
N LEU A 53 0.61 -6.77 4.11
CA LEU A 53 0.07 -7.23 2.82
C LEU A 53 -1.17 -6.36 2.52
N PRO A 54 -1.10 -5.46 1.52
CA PRO A 54 -2.16 -4.46 1.34
C PRO A 54 -3.47 -5.11 0.89
N GLY A 55 -4.54 -4.80 1.63
CA GLY A 55 -5.92 -5.00 1.20
C GLY A 55 -6.47 -3.77 0.46
N PRO A 56 -7.73 -3.80 0.01
CA PRO A 56 -8.38 -2.62 -0.54
C PRO A 56 -8.42 -1.48 0.49
N SER A 57 -8.21 -0.25 0.05
CA SER A 57 -8.34 0.93 0.92
C SER A 57 -9.82 1.21 1.23
N GLU A 58 -10.07 1.83 2.38
CA GLU A 58 -11.43 2.12 2.84
C GLU A 58 -11.51 3.44 3.63
N VAL A 59 -12.69 4.07 3.60
CA VAL A 59 -13.01 5.24 4.42
C VAL A 59 -14.40 5.11 5.03
N MET A 60 -14.56 5.54 6.29
CA MET A 60 -15.84 5.69 6.96
C MET A 60 -16.00 7.12 7.48
N ILE A 61 -17.09 7.77 7.07
CA ILE A 61 -17.44 9.11 7.51
C ILE A 61 -18.68 9.03 8.40
N ILE A 62 -18.60 9.62 9.59
CA ILE A 62 -19.73 9.83 10.49
C ILE A 62 -20.02 11.33 10.50
N ALA A 63 -21.17 11.73 10.00
CA ALA A 63 -21.55 13.12 9.82
C ALA A 63 -22.89 13.38 10.50
N ASP A 64 -23.01 14.46 11.27
CA ASP A 64 -24.29 14.91 11.79
C ASP A 64 -24.83 16.09 10.97
N ARG A 65 -25.93 16.70 11.42
CA ARG A 65 -26.57 17.83 10.73
C ARG A 65 -25.71 19.10 10.65
N THR A 66 -24.62 19.18 11.39
CA THR A 66 -23.70 20.32 11.37
C THR A 66 -22.60 20.16 10.31
N ALA A 67 -22.41 18.94 9.79
CA ALA A 67 -21.43 18.66 8.75
C ALA A 67 -21.81 19.35 7.42
N LYS A 68 -20.80 19.85 6.70
CA LYS A 68 -20.99 20.45 5.37
C LYS A 68 -21.10 19.34 4.33
N PRO A 69 -22.24 19.16 3.64
CA PRO A 69 -22.42 18.02 2.72
C PRO A 69 -21.40 18.00 1.58
N ALA A 70 -20.98 19.17 1.09
CA ALA A 70 -19.98 19.28 0.03
C ALA A 70 -18.60 18.72 0.43
N TRP A 71 -18.24 18.80 1.71
CA TRP A 71 -16.95 18.27 2.20
C TRP A 71 -17.01 16.77 2.37
N VAL A 72 -18.10 16.27 2.96
CA VAL A 72 -18.36 14.82 3.07
C VAL A 72 -18.32 14.16 1.69
N ALA A 73 -18.97 14.77 0.69
CA ALA A 73 -18.94 14.27 -0.68
C ALA A 73 -17.52 14.27 -1.28
N ALA A 74 -16.74 15.33 -1.04
CA ALA A 74 -15.37 15.42 -1.52
C ALA A 74 -14.48 14.31 -0.93
N ASP A 75 -14.62 14.02 0.36
CA ASP A 75 -13.85 12.97 1.04
C ASP A 75 -14.22 11.56 0.53
N LEU A 76 -15.51 11.31 0.26
CA LEU A 76 -15.95 10.06 -0.37
C LEU A 76 -15.37 9.90 -1.78
N CYS A 77 -15.38 10.98 -2.58
CA CYS A 77 -14.79 10.97 -3.92
C CYS A 77 -13.28 10.73 -3.88
N ALA A 78 -12.56 11.37 -2.95
CA ALA A 78 -11.12 11.20 -2.78
C ALA A 78 -10.73 9.75 -2.48
N GLN A 79 -11.54 9.03 -1.70
CA GLN A 79 -11.32 7.61 -1.49
C GLN A 79 -11.71 6.78 -2.73
N ALA A 80 -12.80 7.14 -3.43
CA ALA A 80 -13.26 6.41 -4.61
C ALA A 80 -12.25 6.44 -5.77
N GLU A 81 -11.48 7.52 -5.92
CA GLU A 81 -10.51 7.69 -7.00
C GLU A 81 -9.18 6.95 -6.78
N HIS A 82 -9.00 6.25 -5.64
CA HIS A 82 -7.78 5.53 -5.31
C HIS A 82 -7.43 4.39 -6.31
N GLY A 83 -8.39 3.98 -7.14
CA GLY A 83 -8.10 3.39 -8.45
C GLY A 83 -7.85 1.88 -8.51
N SER A 84 -7.99 1.15 -7.40
CA SER A 84 -7.91 -0.32 -7.39
C SER A 84 -9.22 -1.00 -7.83
N GLY A 85 -10.33 -0.27 -7.88
CA GLY A 85 -11.67 -0.77 -8.19
C GLY A 85 -12.30 -1.59 -7.06
N LYS A 86 -11.69 -1.58 -5.87
CA LYS A 86 -12.09 -2.37 -4.69
C LYS A 86 -12.27 -1.50 -3.44
N GLU A 87 -12.18 -0.18 -3.59
CA GLU A 87 -12.32 0.81 -2.55
C GLU A 87 -13.67 0.67 -1.85
N LYS A 88 -13.68 0.83 -0.53
CA LYS A 88 -14.92 0.82 0.26
C LYS A 88 -15.21 2.19 0.85
N LEU A 89 -16.47 2.58 0.78
CA LEU A 89 -16.97 3.88 1.21
C LEU A 89 -18.13 3.64 2.18
N TYR A 90 -18.06 4.22 3.36
CA TYR A 90 -19.14 4.16 4.35
C TYR A 90 -19.52 5.57 4.78
N LEU A 91 -20.82 5.87 4.80
CA LEU A 91 -21.36 7.10 5.35
C LEU A 91 -22.43 6.76 6.38
N VAL A 92 -22.25 7.27 7.58
CA VAL A 92 -23.26 7.28 8.65
C VAL A 92 -23.68 8.73 8.84
N ALA A 93 -24.97 9.02 8.66
CA ALA A 93 -25.55 10.36 8.69
C ALA A 93 -26.63 10.50 9.77
#